data_AF-A0A914P9E4-F1
#
_entry.id   AF-A0A914P9E4-F1
#
_cell.length_a   1.000
_cell.length_b   1.000
_cell.length_c   1.000
_cell.angle_alpha   90.00
_cell.angle_beta   90.00
_cell.angle_gamma   90.00
#
_symmetry.space_group_name_H-M   'P 1'
#
loop_
_entity.id
_entity.type
_entity.pdbx_description
1 polymer ?
#
loop_
_entity_poly.entity_id
_entity_poly.type
_entity_poly.pdbx_seq_one_letter_code
_entity_poly.pdbx_strand_id
1 'polypeptide(L)'
;MFSATHPKMFECFPHINKKSTIKSTQYKSGLILWIGSEIGWKITKRFVTCALHPKCMGHPGSTMNWDYNLMTKFPNRFSGCHRFDQFALNLILLEESKYRPSLFQNESNAFKIRRNSKLK
;
A
#
# COMPACT_ATOMS: atom_id res chain seq x y z
N MET A 1 -7.01 -1.35 4.84
CA MET A 1 -5.72 -0.75 4.41
C MET A 1 -5.26 0.34 5.38
N PHE A 2 -6.18 1.13 5.93
CA PHE A 2 -5.90 2.21 6.89
C PHE A 2 -4.97 1.83 8.05
N SER A 3 -5.23 0.73 8.77
CA SER A 3 -4.45 0.36 9.97
C SER A 3 -2.97 0.12 9.71
N ALA A 4 -2.60 -0.28 8.51
CA ALA A 4 -1.21 -0.45 8.13
C ALA A 4 -0.66 0.79 7.39
N THR A 5 -1.43 1.86 7.18
CA THR A 5 -0.97 3.13 6.55
C THR A 5 -0.44 4.07 7.63
N HIS A 6 0.85 4.43 7.55
CA HIS A 6 1.40 5.44 8.45
C HIS A 6 0.68 6.79 8.23
N PRO A 7 0.24 7.52 9.28
CA PRO A 7 -0.55 8.74 9.12
C PRO A 7 0.09 9.80 8.21
N LYS A 8 1.42 9.89 8.24
CA LYS A 8 2.19 10.84 7.42
C LYS A 8 2.21 10.53 5.93
N MET A 9 1.81 9.32 5.51
CA MET A 9 1.58 9.04 4.09
C MET A 9 0.47 9.92 3.52
N PHE A 10 -0.54 10.26 4.32
CA PHE A 10 -1.62 11.15 3.88
C PHE A 10 -1.15 12.60 3.70
N GLU A 11 0.02 12.99 4.24
CA GLU A 11 0.65 14.29 3.93
C GLU A 11 1.28 14.26 2.53
N CYS A 12 1.85 13.13 2.11
CA CYS A 12 2.43 12.95 0.79
C CYS A 12 1.37 12.72 -0.30
N PHE A 13 0.18 12.27 0.10
CA PHE A 13 -0.98 12.02 -0.76
C PHE A 13 -2.23 12.74 -0.25
N PRO A 14 -2.25 14.09 -0.27
CA PRO A 14 -3.29 14.89 0.38
C PRO A 14 -4.68 14.73 -0.27
N HIS A 15 -4.72 14.35 -1.55
CA HIS A 15 -5.96 14.13 -2.30
C HIS A 15 -6.62 12.77 -2.01
N ILE A 16 -5.97 11.90 -1.23
CA ILE A 16 -6.54 10.60 -0.87
C ILE A 16 -7.67 10.77 0.15
N ASN A 17 -8.82 10.19 -0.17
CA ASN A 17 -9.92 10.05 0.76
C ASN A 17 -9.58 8.98 1.82
N LYS A 18 -9.23 9.43 3.03
CA LYS A 18 -8.91 8.57 4.18
C LYS A 18 -10.03 7.57 4.48
N LYS A 19 -11.31 7.94 4.34
CA LYS A 19 -12.45 7.02 4.61
C LYS A 19 -12.46 5.85 3.62
N SER A 20 -12.09 6.08 2.37
CA SER A 20 -11.99 5.01 1.37
C SER A 20 -10.91 3.99 1.75
N THR A 21 -9.79 4.44 2.33
CA THR A 21 -8.70 3.53 2.73
C THR A 21 -9.05 2.58 3.89
N ILE A 22 -10.08 2.91 4.69
CA ILE A 22 -10.62 2.01 5.72
C ILE A 22 -11.30 0.82 5.05
N LYS A 23 -12.05 1.05 3.98
CA LYS A 23 -12.81 0.04 3.23
C LYS A 23 -11.95 -0.74 2.22
N SER A 24 -10.80 -0.20 1.82
CA SER A 24 -9.92 -0.86 0.85
C SER A 24 -9.04 -1.94 1.50
N THR A 25 -8.89 -3.06 0.80
CA THR A 25 -7.89 -4.09 1.08
C THR A 25 -6.53 -3.66 0.51
N GLN A 26 -5.45 -3.96 1.25
CA GLN A 26 -4.11 -3.76 0.73
C GLN A 26 -3.83 -4.79 -0.37
N TYR A 27 -3.17 -4.33 -1.43
CA TYR A 27 -2.61 -5.25 -2.39
C TYR A 27 -1.43 -6.01 -1.80
N LYS A 28 -1.41 -7.35 -1.98
CA LYS A 28 -0.28 -8.18 -1.54
C LYS A 28 0.93 -7.91 -2.43
N SER A 29 2.09 -7.66 -1.81
CA SER A 29 3.38 -7.56 -2.49
C SER A 29 3.64 -8.85 -3.28
N GLY A 30 3.57 -8.78 -4.62
CA GLY A 30 3.94 -9.92 -5.48
C GLY A 30 3.30 -10.00 -6.87
N LEU A 31 2.27 -9.20 -7.21
CA LEU A 31 1.56 -9.33 -8.50
C LEU A 31 1.30 -7.96 -9.17
N ILE A 32 2.32 -7.16 -9.41
CA ILE A 32 2.17 -5.92 -10.18
C ILE A 32 2.63 -6.21 -11.61
N LEU A 33 1.70 -6.54 -12.50
CA LEU A 33 1.99 -6.72 -13.94
C LEU A 33 1.58 -5.46 -14.70
N TRP A 34 2.54 -4.57 -14.96
CA TRP A 34 2.34 -3.39 -15.82
C TRP A 34 3.52 -3.26 -16.77
N ILE A 35 3.50 -4.02 -17.86
CA ILE A 35 4.52 -3.89 -18.91
C ILE A 35 4.00 -2.90 -19.95
N GLY A 36 4.64 -1.73 -20.05
CA GLY A 36 4.63 -0.89 -21.26
C GLY A 36 3.43 0.03 -21.53
N SER A 37 2.47 0.21 -20.61
CA SER A 37 1.32 1.08 -20.83
C SER A 37 1.52 2.51 -20.32
N GLU A 38 0.82 3.50 -20.91
CA GLU A 38 0.86 4.91 -20.51
C GLU A 38 0.49 5.10 -19.02
N ILE A 39 -0.52 4.36 -18.56
CA ILE A 39 -0.93 4.31 -17.16
C ILE A 39 0.17 3.74 -16.25
N GLY A 40 0.95 2.75 -16.72
CA GLY A 40 2.11 2.23 -16.02
C GLY A 40 3.21 3.27 -15.85
N TRP A 41 3.44 4.11 -16.87
CA TRP A 41 4.38 5.23 -16.78
C TRP A 41 3.89 6.30 -15.80
N LYS A 42 2.60 6.65 -15.83
CA LYS A 42 1.99 7.59 -14.89
C LYS A 42 2.14 7.12 -13.43
N ILE A 43 1.82 5.86 -13.15
CA ILE A 43 1.96 5.26 -11.83
C ILE A 43 3.44 5.25 -11.39
N THR A 44 4.34 4.79 -12.26
CA THR A 44 5.79 4.72 -11.99
C THR A 44 6.35 6.10 -11.67
N LYS A 45 6.01 7.13 -12.47
CA LYS A 45 6.46 8.51 -12.22
C LYS A 45 6.05 8.99 -10.82
N ARG A 46 4.80 8.79 -10.43
CA ARG A 46 4.30 9.16 -9.10
C ARG A 46 4.98 8.38 -7.98
N PHE A 47 5.22 7.10 -8.20
CA PHE A 47 5.93 6.23 -7.26
C PHE A 47 7.37 6.71 -7.05
N VAL A 48 8.11 6.98 -8.13
CA VAL A 48 9.48 7.53 -8.07
C VAL A 48 9.50 8.91 -7.41
N THR A 49 8.54 9.79 -7.71
CA THR A 49 8.44 11.09 -7.03
C THR A 49 8.27 10.93 -5.52
N CYS A 50 7.47 9.96 -5.07
CA CYS A 50 7.36 9.63 -3.64
C CYS A 50 8.70 9.09 -3.10
N ALA A 51 9.40 8.20 -3.82
CA ALA A 51 10.69 7.68 -3.38
C ALA A 51 11.75 8.78 -3.16
N LEU A 52 11.72 9.82 -4.00
CA LEU A 52 12.62 10.98 -3.89
C LEU A 52 12.24 11.95 -2.77
N HIS A 53 11.02 11.84 -2.22
CA HIS A 53 10.59 12.68 -1.11
C HIS A 53 10.96 12.03 0.24
N PRO A 54 11.79 12.67 1.07
CA PRO A 54 12.39 12.05 2.27
C PRO A 54 11.37 11.59 3.31
N LYS A 55 10.15 12.14 3.28
CA LYS A 55 9.07 11.78 4.23
C LYS A 55 8.09 10.74 3.68
N CYS A 56 8.19 10.37 2.40
CA CYS A 56 7.19 9.51 1.75
C CYS A 56 7.55 8.02 1.82
N MET A 57 8.79 7.62 1.49
CA MET A 57 9.19 6.19 1.53
C MET A 57 10.04 5.77 2.74
N GLY A 58 10.43 6.69 3.61
CA GLY A 58 11.34 6.42 4.73
C GLY A 58 11.19 7.43 5.85
N HIS A 59 9.99 7.55 6.42
CA HIS A 59 9.74 8.54 7.45
C HIS A 59 10.68 8.34 8.67
N PRO A 60 11.33 9.40 9.21
CA PRO A 60 12.14 9.29 10.41
C PRO A 60 11.37 8.70 11.60
N GLY A 61 11.93 7.69 12.28
CA GLY A 61 11.25 7.00 13.39
C GLY A 61 10.34 5.84 12.96
N SER A 62 10.45 5.38 11.72
CA SER A 62 9.85 4.11 11.28
C SER A 62 10.45 2.94 12.05
N THR A 63 9.60 2.10 12.64
CA THR A 63 10.03 0.93 13.41
C THR A 63 9.54 -0.36 12.74
N MET A 64 10.26 -1.47 12.96
CA MET A 64 9.78 -2.81 12.58
C MET A 64 8.82 -3.42 13.62
N ASN A 65 8.65 -2.77 14.76
CA ASN A 65 7.80 -3.26 15.84
C ASN A 65 6.35 -2.93 15.53
N TRP A 66 5.52 -3.96 15.41
CA TRP A 66 4.11 -3.81 15.09
C TRP A 66 3.23 -4.66 16.00
N ASP A 67 2.00 -4.21 16.21
CA ASP A 67 1.02 -4.93 17.04
C ASP A 67 -0.06 -5.55 16.14
N TYR A 68 -0.03 -6.89 16.05
CA TYR A 68 -1.03 -7.66 15.33
C TYR A 68 -2.45 -7.52 15.90
N ASN A 69 -2.57 -7.37 17.22
CA ASN A 69 -3.86 -7.21 17.87
C ASN A 69 -4.47 -5.85 17.53
N LEU A 70 -3.67 -4.79 17.39
CA LEU A 70 -4.16 -3.49 16.91
C LEU A 70 -4.69 -3.58 15.48
N MET A 71 -3.99 -4.29 14.60
CA MET A 71 -4.39 -4.43 13.21
C MET A 71 -5.73 -5.16 13.03
N THR A 72 -6.01 -6.18 13.86
CA THR A 72 -7.20 -7.02 13.77
C THR A 72 -8.39 -6.47 14.56
N LYS A 73 -8.16 -5.90 15.76
CA LYS A 73 -9.23 -5.39 16.63
C LYS A 73 -9.59 -3.93 16.36
N PHE A 74 -8.67 -3.13 15.81
CA PHE A 74 -8.86 -1.69 15.60
C PHE A 74 -8.46 -1.27 14.18
N PRO A 75 -9.24 -1.64 13.14
CA PRO A 75 -8.89 -1.38 11.74
C PRO A 75 -8.80 0.11 11.37
N ASN A 76 -9.32 0.99 12.22
CA ASN A 76 -9.26 2.45 12.10
C ASN A 76 -8.09 3.07 12.90
N ARG A 77 -7.16 2.27 13.45
CA ARG A 77 -5.96 2.74 14.15
C ARG A 77 -4.71 2.22 13.47
N PHE A 78 -3.70 3.07 13.43
CA PHE A 78 -2.39 2.67 12.92
C PHE A 78 -1.76 1.61 13.84
N SER A 79 -1.34 0.48 13.29
CA SER A 79 -0.84 -0.70 14.02
C SER A 79 0.68 -0.74 14.18
N GLY A 80 1.40 0.29 13.71
CA GLY A 80 2.87 0.28 13.64
C GLY A 80 3.43 -0.51 12.45
N CYS A 81 2.60 -1.34 11.81
CA CYS A 81 3.00 -2.20 10.70
C CYS A 81 2.91 -1.43 9.36
N HIS A 82 3.98 -0.75 8.94
CA HIS A 82 3.97 0.00 7.69
C HIS A 82 5.12 -0.35 6.75
N ARG A 83 4.77 -0.67 5.51
CA ARG A 83 5.71 -0.76 4.39
C ARG A 83 5.49 0.42 3.44
N PHE A 84 6.32 1.46 3.57
CA PHE A 84 6.09 2.72 2.87
C PHE A 84 6.06 2.56 1.34
N ASP A 85 6.99 1.77 0.79
CA ASP A 85 7.04 1.41 -0.62
C ASP A 85 5.72 0.78 -1.09
N GLN A 86 5.29 -0.28 -0.41
CA GLN A 86 4.06 -1.00 -0.77
C GLN A 86 2.83 -0.10 -0.61
N PHE A 87 2.81 0.79 0.37
CA PHE A 87 1.68 1.69 0.62
C PHE A 87 1.60 2.86 -0.34
N ALA A 88 2.73 3.49 -0.68
CA ALA A 88 2.77 4.53 -1.70
C ALA A 88 2.11 4.03 -2.98
N LEU A 89 2.47 2.82 -3.40
CA LEU A 89 1.89 2.21 -4.59
C LEU A 89 0.38 1.93 -4.43
N ASN A 90 -0.06 1.39 -3.29
CA ASN A 90 -1.49 1.15 -3.04
C ASN A 90 -2.32 2.46 -3.10
N LEU A 91 -1.79 3.56 -2.55
CA LEU A 91 -2.47 4.86 -2.57
C LEU A 91 -2.57 5.42 -4.00
N ILE A 92 -1.47 5.36 -4.75
CA ILE A 92 -1.45 5.76 -6.17
C ILE A 92 -2.47 4.95 -6.96
N LEU A 93 -2.47 3.61 -6.82
CA LEU A 93 -3.40 2.74 -7.53
C LEU A 93 -4.87 3.00 -7.17
N LEU A 94 -5.16 3.23 -5.89
CA LEU A 94 -6.52 3.57 -5.45
C LEU A 94 -7.02 4.87 -6.05
N GLU A 95 -6.17 5.89 -6.15
CA GLU A 95 -6.54 7.15 -6.78
C GLU A 95 -6.74 7.00 -8.29
N GLU A 96 -5.77 6.38 -8.99
CA GLU A 96 -5.84 6.18 -10.44
C GLU A 96 -7.02 5.32 -10.86
N SER A 97 -7.40 4.34 -10.03
CA SER A 97 -8.58 3.48 -10.25
C SER A 97 -9.91 4.11 -9.85
N LYS A 98 -9.93 5.37 -9.38
CA LYS A 98 -11.13 6.01 -8.82
C LYS A 98 -11.76 5.17 -7.70
N TYR A 99 -10.92 4.60 -6.84
CA TYR A 99 -11.32 3.74 -5.72
C TYR A 99 -12.07 2.48 -6.14
N ARG A 100 -11.73 1.89 -7.29
CA ARG A 100 -12.25 0.61 -7.78
C ARG A 100 -11.14 -0.46 -7.75
N PRO A 101 -10.98 -1.20 -6.64
CA PRO A 101 -9.93 -2.21 -6.49
C PRO A 101 -9.87 -3.23 -7.61
N SER A 102 -11.01 -3.63 -8.17
CA SER A 102 -11.10 -4.63 -9.25
C SER A 102 -10.31 -4.27 -10.52
N LEU A 103 -9.93 -3.00 -10.72
CA LEU A 103 -9.14 -2.58 -11.89
C LEU A 103 -7.64 -2.90 -11.78
N PHE A 104 -7.16 -3.21 -10.58
CA PHE A 104 -5.73 -3.47 -10.33
C PHE A 104 -5.50 -4.59 -9.32
N GLN A 105 -6.56 -5.13 -8.72
CA GLN A 105 -6.51 -6.30 -7.87
C GLN A 105 -7.15 -7.47 -8.58
N ASN A 106 -6.41 -8.58 -8.65
CA ASN A 106 -6.94 -9.86 -9.07
C ASN A 106 -7.36 -10.64 -7.81
N GLU A 107 -8.65 -10.95 -7.68
CA GLU A 107 -9.18 -11.80 -6.61
C GLU A 107 -9.09 -13.30 -6.96
N SER A 108 -8.62 -13.63 -8.16
CA SER A 108 -8.46 -15.01 -8.60
C SER A 108 -7.44 -15.75 -7.76
N ASN A 109 -7.86 -16.92 -7.27
CA ASN A 109 -6.97 -17.89 -6.61
C ASN A 109 -6.08 -18.65 -7.61
N ALA A 110 -6.13 -18.32 -8.91
CA ALA A 110 -5.31 -18.96 -9.94
C ALA A 110 -3.80 -18.78 -9.70
N PHE A 111 -3.40 -17.67 -9.07
CA PHE A 111 -2.00 -17.40 -8.72
C PHE A 111 -1.81 -17.43 -7.20
N LYS A 112 -1.20 -18.52 -6.70
CA LYS A 112 -0.81 -18.65 -5.29
C LYS A 112 0.70 -18.45 -5.15
N ILE A 113 1.10 -17.41 -4.43
CA ILE A 113 2.50 -17.22 -4.02
C ILE A 113 2.82 -18.24 -2.93
N ARG A 114 3.56 -19.30 -3.27
CA ARG A 114 4.15 -20.20 -2.26
C ARG A 114 5.42 -19.53 -1.72
N ARG A 115 5.39 -19.14 -0.45
CA ARG A 115 6.63 -18.79 0.27
C ARG A 115 7.19 -20.08 0.84
N ASN A 116 8.42 -20.43 0.51
CA ASN A 116 9.12 -21.51 1.21
C ASN A 116 9.31 -21.09 2.67
N SER A 117 8.48 -21.59 3.57
CA SER A 117 8.74 -21.54 5.00
C SER A 117 9.88 -22.50 5.29
N LYS A 118 11.12 -22.01 5.37
CA LYS A 118 12.13 -22.75 6.11
C LYS A 118 11.69 -22.77 7.57
N LEU A 119 11.53 -23.99 8.08
CA LEU A 119 11.21 -24.34 9.47
C LEU A 119 12.08 -23.54 10.45
N LYS A 120 11.43 -22.98 11.46
CA LYS A 120 11.97 -22.83 12.82
C LYS A 120 10.90 -23.31 13.77
#